data_AF-A0A8T4FL27-F1
#
_entry.id   AF-A0A8T4FL27-F1
#
_cell.length_a   1.000
_cell.length_b   1.000
_cell.length_c   1.000
_cell.angle_alpha   90.00
_cell.angle_beta   90.00
_cell.angle_gamma   90.00
#
_symmetry.space_group_name_H-M   'P 1'
#
loop_
_entity.id
_entity.type
_entity.pdbx_description
1 polymer ?
#
loop_
_entity_poly.entity_id
_entity_poly.type
_entity_poly.pdbx_seq_one_letter_code
_entity_poly.pdbx_strand_id
1 'polypeptide(L)'
;MDYLIVVDYQSDAERKRIDYAIERWKDRVMIEKPRGTVIHFSGAEVDEFLDDLYSRLSVGKDSVHVFAGDAYSPKISEQVEELKYSTSMDILSVEKFLNYIMTKIGASYEGTKNGIKGYTAYTKKGQVGIDIMLKSEGKSEIVIVARGYGEVVTFITGRIDKELKVFLGE
;
A
#
# COMPACT_ATOMS: atom_id res chain seq x y z
N MET A 1 -14.35 -20.57 6.96
CA MET A 1 -14.54 -19.87 5.68
C MET A 1 -13.15 -19.57 5.20
N ASP A 2 -12.78 -20.12 4.06
CA ASP A 2 -11.42 -20.11 3.56
C ASP A 2 -11.32 -19.08 2.44
N TYR A 3 -10.19 -18.38 2.36
CA TYR A 3 -9.98 -17.31 1.38
C TYR A 3 -8.77 -17.66 0.51
N LEU A 4 -8.97 -17.70 -0.82
CA LEU A 4 -7.88 -17.72 -1.78
C LEU A 4 -7.54 -16.27 -2.15
N ILE A 5 -6.35 -15.81 -1.73
CA ILE A 5 -5.89 -14.44 -2.00
C ILE A 5 -4.76 -14.51 -3.04
N VAL A 6 -5.03 -13.99 -4.24
CA VAL A 6 -4.03 -13.82 -5.30
C VAL A 6 -3.59 -12.36 -5.30
N VAL A 7 -2.27 -12.13 -5.20
CA VAL A 7 -1.68 -10.79 -5.17
C VAL A 7 -0.69 -10.67 -6.31
N ASP A 8 -1.00 -9.81 -7.27
CA ASP A 8 -0.05 -9.41 -8.30
C ASP A 8 1.02 -8.50 -7.70
N TYR A 9 2.28 -8.74 -8.06
CA TYR A 9 3.40 -7.89 -7.68
C TYR A 9 4.32 -7.68 -8.87
N GLN A 10 4.94 -6.50 -8.95
CA GLN A 10 5.77 -6.09 -10.09
C GLN A 10 7.27 -6.14 -9.77
N SER A 11 7.63 -6.37 -8.51
CA SER A 11 9.02 -6.42 -8.05
C SER A 11 9.28 -7.45 -6.96
N ASP A 12 10.53 -7.92 -6.85
CA ASP A 12 10.95 -8.79 -5.73
C ASP A 12 10.88 -8.04 -4.38
N ALA A 13 11.02 -6.71 -4.38
CA ALA A 13 10.83 -5.90 -3.20
C ALA A 13 9.39 -5.97 -2.67
N GLU A 14 8.39 -5.88 -3.55
CA GLU A 14 6.98 -6.07 -3.19
C GLU A 14 6.71 -7.49 -2.72
N ARG A 15 7.21 -8.49 -3.45
CA ARG A 15 7.11 -9.91 -3.05
C ARG A 15 7.60 -10.13 -1.61
N LYS A 16 8.78 -9.60 -1.27
CA LYS A 16 9.36 -9.68 0.08
C LYS A 16 8.49 -8.99 1.15
N ARG A 17 7.81 -7.89 0.81
CA ARG A 17 6.88 -7.21 1.74
C ARG A 17 5.62 -8.04 1.98
N ILE A 18 5.11 -8.70 0.94
CA ILE A 18 3.97 -9.64 1.05
C ILE A 18 4.38 -10.81 1.95
N ASP A 19 5.53 -11.44 1.68
CA ASP A 19 6.04 -12.55 2.51
C ASP A 19 6.22 -12.10 3.98
N TYR A 20 6.77 -10.91 4.22
CA TYR A 20 6.88 -10.35 5.57
C TYR A 20 5.51 -10.13 6.24
N ALA A 21 4.50 -9.68 5.50
CA ALA A 21 3.15 -9.55 6.04
C ALA A 21 2.60 -10.93 6.45
N ILE A 22 2.75 -11.94 5.61
CA ILE A 22 2.34 -13.33 5.91
C ILE A 22 3.02 -13.83 7.18
N GLU A 23 4.35 -13.72 7.29
CA GLU A 23 5.09 -14.18 8.48
C GLU A 23 4.59 -13.53 9.77
N ARG A 24 4.25 -12.24 9.77
CA ARG A 24 3.71 -11.56 10.97
C ARG A 24 2.34 -12.07 11.41
N TRP A 25 1.57 -12.67 10.50
CA TRP A 25 0.22 -13.15 10.77
C TRP A 25 0.13 -14.67 10.96
N LYS A 26 1.13 -15.44 10.51
CA LYS A 26 1.18 -16.90 10.66
C LYS A 26 0.98 -17.40 12.09
N ASP A 27 1.44 -16.64 13.09
CA ASP A 27 1.26 -17.01 14.51
C ASP A 27 -0.15 -16.73 15.04
N ARG A 28 -0.96 -15.93 14.33
CA ARG A 28 -2.29 -15.48 14.76
C ARG A 28 -3.42 -16.21 14.06
N VAL A 29 -3.19 -16.59 12.80
CA VAL A 29 -4.18 -17.25 11.93
C VAL A 29 -3.48 -18.27 11.03
N MET A 30 -4.23 -19.28 10.60
CA MET A 30 -3.72 -20.23 9.61
C MET A 30 -3.60 -19.54 8.25
N ILE A 31 -2.36 -19.23 7.84
CA ILE A 31 -2.03 -18.72 6.51
C ILE A 31 -1.08 -19.70 5.85
N GLU A 32 -1.54 -20.30 4.75
CA GLU A 32 -0.73 -21.17 3.92
C GLU A 32 -0.56 -20.55 2.53
N LYS A 33 0.68 -20.60 2.02
CA LYS A 33 0.97 -20.26 0.63
C LYS A 33 0.97 -21.59 -0.16
N PRO A 34 -0.02 -21.84 -1.02
CA PRO A 34 -0.09 -23.08 -1.78
C PRO A 34 1.20 -23.33 -2.55
N ARG A 35 1.71 -24.56 -2.49
CA ARG A 35 2.83 -25.00 -3.31
C ARG A 35 2.30 -25.53 -4.64
N GLY A 36 2.92 -25.12 -5.74
CA GLY A 36 2.49 -25.52 -7.10
C GLY A 36 1.85 -24.38 -7.88
N THR A 37 0.90 -24.71 -8.73
CA THR A 37 0.23 -23.77 -9.64
C THR A 37 -1.17 -23.44 -9.12
N VAL A 38 -1.50 -22.15 -9.06
CA VAL A 38 -2.86 -21.67 -8.82
C VAL A 38 -3.53 -21.43 -10.18
N ILE A 39 -4.71 -22.03 -10.39
CA ILE A 39 -5.46 -21.93 -11.65
C ILE A 39 -6.79 -21.23 -11.36
N HIS A 40 -7.06 -20.14 -12.07
CA HIS A 40 -8.37 -19.50 -12.08
C HIS A 40 -9.15 -20.00 -13.30
N PHE A 41 -10.22 -20.76 -13.06
CA PHE A 41 -11.10 -21.28 -14.10
C PHE A 41 -12.45 -20.54 -14.05
N SER A 42 -12.92 -20.06 -15.20
CA SER A 42 -14.21 -19.39 -15.34
C SER A 42 -14.97 -20.05 -16.49
N GLY A 43 -16.02 -20.80 -16.16
CA GLY A 43 -16.81 -21.56 -17.13
C GLY A 43 -17.69 -22.59 -16.43
N ALA A 44 -18.60 -23.23 -17.19
CA ALA A 44 -19.44 -24.30 -16.68
C ALA A 44 -18.76 -25.68 -16.78
N GLU A 45 -17.74 -25.78 -17.64
CA GLU A 45 -17.06 -27.00 -18.07
C GLU A 45 -15.88 -27.37 -17.17
N VAL A 46 -15.94 -27.00 -15.88
CA VAL A 46 -14.84 -27.22 -14.93
C VAL A 46 -14.55 -28.72 -14.76
N ASP A 47 -15.56 -29.56 -14.82
CA ASP A 47 -15.41 -31.01 -14.68
C ASP A 47 -14.67 -31.64 -15.88
N GLU A 48 -14.92 -31.15 -17.10
CA GLU A 48 -14.19 -31.61 -18.30
C GLU A 48 -12.72 -31.21 -18.24
N PHE A 49 -12.45 -29.97 -17.80
CA PHE A 49 -11.09 -29.50 -17.58
C PHE A 49 -10.37 -30.32 -16.51
N LEU A 50 -11.04 -30.63 -15.40
CA LEU A 50 -10.48 -31.43 -14.32
C LEU A 50 -10.19 -32.87 -14.78
N ASP A 51 -11.06 -33.48 -15.58
CA ASP A 51 -10.82 -34.81 -16.15
C ASP A 51 -9.57 -34.85 -17.03
N ASP A 52 -9.42 -33.88 -17.96
CA ASP A 52 -8.21 -33.75 -18.78
C ASP A 52 -6.97 -33.50 -17.91
N LEU A 53 -7.07 -32.63 -16.90
CA LEU A 53 -5.96 -32.34 -15.99
C LEU A 53 -5.54 -33.60 -15.22
N TYR A 54 -6.47 -34.33 -14.62
CA TYR A 54 -6.20 -35.56 -13.87
C TYR A 54 -5.55 -36.63 -14.74
N SER A 55 -5.90 -36.71 -16.03
CA SER A 55 -5.30 -37.67 -16.97
C SER A 55 -3.80 -37.41 -17.23
N ARG A 56 -3.33 -36.18 -16.99
CA ARG A 56 -1.95 -35.73 -17.25
C ARG A 56 -1.06 -35.74 -16.01
N LEU A 57 -1.65 -35.80 -14.81
CA LEU A 57 -0.89 -35.76 -13.57
C LEU A 57 -0.35 -37.15 -13.22
N SER A 58 0.96 -37.22 -12.98
CA SER A 58 1.60 -38.41 -12.39
C SER A 58 1.36 -38.50 -10.88
N VAL A 59 1.03 -37.37 -10.26
CA VAL A 59 0.62 -37.26 -8.86
C VAL A 59 -0.88 -37.54 -8.75
N GLY A 60 -1.28 -38.37 -7.79
CA GLY A 60 -2.69 -38.79 -7.63
C GLY A 60 -3.64 -37.63 -7.32
N LYS A 61 -4.96 -37.91 -7.37
CA LYS A 61 -6.04 -36.93 -7.16
C LYS A 61 -5.88 -36.08 -5.89
N ASP A 62 -5.26 -36.63 -4.85
CA ASP A 62 -5.03 -35.96 -3.57
C ASP A 62 -4.11 -34.73 -3.67
N SER A 63 -3.39 -34.56 -4.79
CA SER A 63 -2.53 -33.39 -5.05
C SER A 63 -3.26 -32.22 -5.71
N VAL A 64 -4.55 -32.36 -6.01
CA VAL A 64 -5.39 -31.30 -6.60
C VAL A 64 -6.44 -30.88 -5.59
N HIS A 65 -6.39 -29.60 -5.21
CA HIS A 65 -7.35 -29.00 -4.30
C HIS A 65 -8.21 -28.00 -5.07
N VAL A 66 -9.52 -28.29 -5.18
CA VAL A 66 -10.48 -27.45 -5.89
C VAL A 66 -11.28 -26.65 -4.87
N PHE A 67 -11.27 -25.32 -5.03
CA PHE A 67 -12.04 -24.40 -4.19
C PHE A 67 -13.08 -23.69 -5.05
N ALA A 68 -14.36 -23.90 -4.73
CA ALA A 68 -15.45 -23.08 -5.27
C ALA A 68 -15.72 -21.95 -4.26
N GLY A 69 -15.69 -20.70 -4.73
CA GLY A 69 -15.88 -19.54 -3.86
C GLY A 69 -16.53 -18.37 -4.59
N ASP A 70 -17.30 -17.59 -3.85
CA ASP A 70 -17.87 -16.34 -4.31
C ASP A 70 -16.84 -15.21 -4.21
N ALA A 71 -17.03 -14.17 -5.03
CA ALA A 71 -16.23 -12.96 -4.92
C ALA A 71 -16.41 -12.32 -3.54
N TYR A 72 -15.31 -12.18 -2.80
CA TYR A 72 -15.29 -11.47 -1.53
C TYR A 72 -14.84 -10.03 -1.71
N SER A 73 -15.68 -9.06 -1.31
CA SER A 73 -15.33 -7.64 -1.30
C SER A 73 -15.15 -7.16 0.15
N PRO A 74 -13.91 -7.04 0.65
CA PRO A 74 -13.67 -6.59 2.01
C PRO A 74 -14.08 -5.13 2.17
N LYS A 75 -14.68 -4.77 3.32
CA LYS A 75 -14.91 -3.38 3.73
C LYS A 75 -13.63 -2.75 4.29
N ILE A 76 -12.57 -2.73 3.49
CA ILE A 76 -11.29 -2.09 3.81
C ILE A 76 -11.15 -0.92 2.84
N SER A 77 -11.08 0.30 3.39
CA SER A 77 -10.88 1.51 2.60
C SER A 77 -9.50 2.09 2.83
N GLU A 78 -8.93 2.68 1.79
CA GLU A 78 -7.76 3.53 1.91
C GLU A 78 -8.07 4.69 2.88
N GLN A 79 -7.18 4.92 3.83
CA GLN A 79 -7.26 6.08 4.72
C GLN A 79 -6.63 7.27 4.01
N VAL A 80 -7.30 8.41 4.07
CA VAL A 80 -6.82 9.68 3.53
C VAL A 80 -6.84 10.71 4.65
N GLU A 81 -5.68 11.28 4.94
CA GLU A 81 -5.54 12.37 5.89
C GLU A 81 -4.94 13.60 5.19
N GLU A 82 -5.48 14.78 5.50
CA GLU A 82 -5.08 16.04 4.90
C GLU A 82 -4.60 17.01 5.99
N LEU A 83 -3.41 17.58 5.81
CA LEU A 83 -2.87 18.63 6.65
C LEU A 83 -2.84 19.94 5.85
N LYS A 84 -3.34 21.03 6.45
CA LYS A 84 -3.38 22.37 5.84
C LYS A 84 -2.72 23.37 6.76
N TYR A 85 -1.82 24.18 6.19
CA TYR A 85 -1.15 25.27 6.90
C TYR A 85 -1.10 26.52 6.03
N SER A 86 -0.98 27.67 6.68
CA SER A 86 -0.74 28.96 6.03
C SER A 86 0.36 29.70 6.79
N THR A 87 1.34 30.23 6.07
CA THR A 87 2.47 30.94 6.67
C THR A 87 2.86 32.17 5.87
N SER A 88 3.42 33.17 6.56
CA SER A 88 4.05 34.34 5.91
C SER A 88 5.48 34.07 5.44
N MET A 89 6.02 32.88 5.73
CA MET A 89 7.32 32.47 5.21
C MET A 89 7.29 32.35 3.69
N ASP A 90 8.44 32.56 3.05
CA ASP A 90 8.56 32.39 1.62
C ASP A 90 8.47 30.90 1.22
N ILE A 91 7.91 30.66 0.04
CA ILE A 91 7.64 29.31 -0.47
C ILE A 91 8.91 28.45 -0.59
N LEU A 92 10.08 29.05 -0.86
CA LEU A 92 11.34 28.30 -1.02
C LEU A 92 11.85 27.79 0.33
N SER A 93 11.71 28.59 1.40
CA SER A 93 12.04 28.15 2.76
C SER A 93 11.13 27.01 3.22
N VAL A 94 9.83 27.12 2.94
CA VAL A 94 8.84 26.06 3.22
C VAL A 94 9.19 24.78 2.44
N GLU A 95 9.47 24.90 1.15
CA GLU A 95 9.82 23.77 0.29
C GLU A 95 11.09 23.05 0.76
N LYS A 96 12.14 23.79 1.13
CA LYS A 96 13.37 23.21 1.69
C LYS A 96 13.09 22.42 2.97
N PHE A 97 12.24 22.96 3.85
CA PHE A 97 11.89 22.28 5.09
C PHE A 97 11.05 21.01 4.84
N LEU A 98 10.10 21.05 3.91
CA LEU A 98 9.34 19.87 3.51
C LEU A 98 10.24 18.79 2.92
N ASN A 99 11.21 19.16 2.08
CA ASN A 99 12.21 18.21 1.57
C ASN A 99 13.03 17.58 2.70
N TYR A 100 13.37 18.36 3.74
CA TYR A 100 14.02 17.83 4.95
C TYR A 100 13.13 16.81 5.66
N ILE A 101 11.84 17.11 5.87
CA ILE A 101 10.91 16.17 6.49
C ILE A 101 10.80 14.89 5.66
N MET A 102 10.63 14.99 4.33
CA MET A 102 10.53 13.85 3.43
C MET A 102 11.78 12.95 3.52
N THR A 103 12.96 13.56 3.56
CA THR A 103 14.22 12.83 3.77
C THR A 103 14.26 12.15 5.13
N LYS A 104 13.85 12.85 6.19
CA LYS A 104 13.85 12.36 7.58
C LYS A 104 12.91 11.16 7.78
N ILE A 105 11.78 11.12 7.09
CA ILE A 105 10.84 9.99 7.13
C ILE A 105 11.19 8.88 6.14
N GLY A 106 12.27 9.03 5.36
CA GLY A 106 12.70 8.04 4.37
C GLY A 106 11.77 7.95 3.16
N ALA A 107 11.12 9.05 2.80
CA ALA A 107 10.24 9.08 1.63
C ALA A 107 11.06 9.19 0.33
N SER A 108 10.68 8.39 -0.67
CA SER A 108 11.19 8.45 -2.03
C SER A 108 10.32 9.38 -2.87
N TYR A 109 10.95 10.20 -3.71
CA TYR A 109 10.25 11.10 -4.61
C TYR A 109 9.81 10.36 -5.87
N GLU A 110 8.53 10.46 -6.22
CA GLU A 110 7.91 9.76 -7.36
C GLU A 110 7.73 10.67 -8.58
N GLY A 111 7.83 11.98 -8.40
CA GLY A 111 7.66 12.96 -9.48
C GLY A 111 6.75 14.12 -9.11
N THR A 112 6.56 15.03 -10.06
CA THR A 112 5.62 16.15 -9.95
C THR A 112 4.60 16.07 -11.08
N LYS A 113 3.31 16.20 -10.76
CA LYS A 113 2.22 16.28 -11.73
C LYS A 113 1.31 17.44 -11.36
N ASN A 114 1.05 18.35 -12.30
CA ASN A 114 0.17 19.52 -12.10
C ASN A 114 0.52 20.35 -10.84
N GLY A 115 1.81 20.52 -10.54
CA GLY A 115 2.28 21.25 -9.36
C GLY A 115 2.19 20.49 -8.03
N ILE A 116 1.76 19.22 -8.06
CA ILE A 116 1.72 18.33 -6.89
C ILE A 116 2.94 17.43 -6.91
N LYS A 117 3.74 17.46 -5.84
CA LYS A 117 4.89 16.58 -5.64
C LYS A 117 4.44 15.31 -4.94
N GLY A 118 4.65 14.16 -5.59
CA GLY A 118 4.34 12.84 -5.05
C GLY A 118 5.55 12.20 -4.41
N TYR A 119 5.34 11.57 -3.26
CA TYR A 119 6.34 10.78 -2.54
C TYR A 119 5.74 9.47 -2.02
N THR A 120 6.57 8.46 -1.83
CA THR A 120 6.20 7.21 -1.16
C THR A 120 7.11 6.97 0.03
N ALA A 121 6.54 6.68 1.20
CA ALA A 121 7.32 6.26 2.37
C ALA A 121 6.97 4.83 2.78
N TYR A 122 8.01 4.05 3.09
CA TYR A 122 7.88 2.68 3.59
C TYR A 122 8.33 2.61 5.04
N THR A 123 7.46 2.10 5.90
CA THR A 123 7.74 1.92 7.33
C THR A 123 7.43 0.48 7.75
N LYS A 124 7.82 0.12 8.98
CA LYS A 124 7.40 -1.15 9.59
C LYS A 124 5.87 -1.26 9.77
N LYS A 125 5.16 -0.12 9.78
CA LYS A 125 3.70 -0.05 9.92
C LYS A 125 2.95 -0.17 8.58
N GLY A 126 3.63 0.06 7.46
CA GLY A 126 3.03 -0.01 6.13
C GLY A 126 3.66 0.97 5.15
N GLN A 127 2.99 1.14 4.02
CA GLN A 127 3.32 2.09 2.95
C GLN A 127 2.32 3.25 2.97
N VAL A 128 2.81 4.46 2.70
CA VAL A 128 1.98 5.65 2.52
C VAL A 128 2.44 6.41 1.28
N GLY A 129 1.48 6.85 0.47
CA GLY A 129 1.68 7.86 -0.57
C GLY A 129 1.45 9.25 0.01
N ILE A 130 2.27 10.22 -0.35
CA ILE A 130 2.24 11.59 0.17
C ILE A 130 2.25 12.55 -1.02
N ASP A 131 1.19 13.35 -1.14
CA ASP A 131 1.10 14.44 -2.10
C ASP A 131 1.32 15.77 -1.38
N ILE A 132 2.21 16.60 -1.91
CA ILE A 132 2.48 17.94 -1.39
C ILE A 132 2.14 18.97 -2.47
N MET A 133 1.30 19.93 -2.11
CA MET A 133 0.95 21.07 -2.92
C MET A 133 1.31 22.35 -2.16
N LEU A 134 2.05 23.24 -2.85
CA LEU A 134 2.42 24.55 -2.34
C LEU A 134 1.81 25.62 -3.24
N LYS A 135 1.17 26.62 -2.64
CA LYS A 135 0.65 27.79 -3.35
C LYS A 135 1.18 29.07 -2.70
N SER A 136 1.38 30.11 -3.50
CA SER A 136 1.83 31.42 -3.03
C SER A 136 0.92 32.50 -3.59
N GLU A 137 -0.16 32.80 -2.87
CA GLU A 137 -1.09 33.90 -3.17
C GLU A 137 -1.12 34.86 -1.96
N GLY A 138 0.00 35.56 -1.73
CA GLY A 138 0.20 36.49 -0.61
C GLY A 138 0.74 35.81 0.66
N LYS A 139 0.11 34.70 1.09
CA LYS A 139 0.69 33.77 2.07
C LYS A 139 1.04 32.45 1.38
N SER A 140 2.03 31.76 1.94
CA SER A 140 2.39 30.42 1.48
C SER A 140 1.43 29.42 2.10
N GLU A 141 0.65 28.75 1.25
CA GLU A 141 -0.27 27.69 1.65
C GLU A 141 0.37 26.33 1.40
N ILE A 142 0.24 25.45 2.40
CA ILE A 142 0.78 24.10 2.39
C ILE A 142 -0.39 23.14 2.51
N VAL A 143 -0.55 22.27 1.52
CA VAL A 143 -1.50 21.16 1.57
C VAL A 143 -0.73 19.86 1.41
N ILE A 144 -0.87 18.98 2.39
CA ILE A 144 -0.26 17.65 2.39
C ILE A 144 -1.36 16.63 2.51
N VAL A 145 -1.43 15.70 1.55
CA VAL A 145 -2.39 14.60 1.56
C VAL A 145 -1.62 13.29 1.67
N ALA A 146 -1.88 12.53 2.74
CA ALA A 146 -1.32 11.20 2.93
C ALA A 146 -2.40 10.14 2.67
N ARG A 147 -2.06 9.11 1.89
CA ARG A 147 -2.96 8.00 1.53
C ARG A 147 -2.31 6.64 1.75
N GLY A 148 -3.05 5.69 2.31
CA GLY A 148 -2.56 4.33 2.52
C GLY A 148 -3.49 3.47 3.36
N TYR A 149 -3.01 2.29 3.75
CA TYR A 149 -3.81 1.32 4.52
C TYR A 149 -3.24 1.10 5.92
N GLY A 150 -4.14 1.04 6.91
CA GLY A 150 -3.80 0.83 8.31
C GLY A 150 -3.15 2.05 8.98
N GLU A 151 -2.59 1.84 10.18
CA GLU A 151 -2.09 2.91 11.06
C GLU A 151 -0.90 3.72 10.53
N VAL A 152 -0.35 3.38 9.37
CA VAL A 152 0.80 4.10 8.78
C VAL A 152 0.44 5.53 8.38
N VAL A 153 -0.80 5.78 7.96
CA VAL A 153 -1.25 7.11 7.52
C VAL A 153 -1.16 8.09 8.69
N THR A 154 -1.88 7.82 9.77
CA THR A 154 -1.86 8.63 11.01
C THR A 154 -0.45 8.74 11.62
N PHE A 155 0.35 7.68 11.53
CA PHE A 155 1.72 7.69 12.03
C PHE A 155 2.61 8.69 11.26
N ILE A 156 2.47 8.75 9.94
CA ILE A 156 3.28 9.63 9.09
C ILE A 156 2.75 11.06 9.14
N THR A 157 1.44 11.28 9.05
CA THR A 157 0.86 12.62 9.19
C THR A 157 1.16 13.23 10.54
N GLY A 158 1.07 12.46 11.64
CA GLY A 158 1.43 12.94 12.97
C GLY A 158 2.91 13.34 13.10
N ARG A 159 3.82 12.67 12.37
CA ARG A 159 5.24 13.07 12.31
C ARG A 159 5.43 14.36 11.51
N ILE A 160 4.77 14.47 10.37
CA ILE A 160 4.83 15.66 9.51
C ILE A 160 4.25 16.87 10.25
N ASP A 161 3.06 16.71 10.86
CA ASP A 161 2.36 17.73 11.63
C ASP A 161 3.21 18.26 12.78
N LYS A 162 3.82 17.35 13.57
CA LYS A 162 4.70 17.74 14.66
C LYS A 162 5.89 18.59 14.20
N GLU A 163 6.55 18.20 13.11
CA GLU A 163 7.71 18.93 12.60
C GLU A 163 7.30 20.28 11.99
N LEU A 164 6.17 20.33 11.28
CA LEU A 164 5.66 21.56 10.68
C LEU A 164 5.24 22.58 11.73
N LYS A 165 4.49 22.18 12.77
CA LYS A 165 4.10 23.09 13.84
C LYS A 165 5.31 23.74 14.51
N VAL A 166 6.33 22.93 14.84
CA VAL A 166 7.58 23.44 15.41
C VAL A 166 8.28 24.44 14.47
N PHE A 167 8.29 24.17 13.16
CA PHE A 167 8.91 25.07 12.17
C PHE A 167 8.13 26.36 11.95
N LEU A 168 6.80 26.29 11.98
CA LEU A 168 5.90 27.41 11.78
C LEU A 168 5.71 28.25 13.06
N GLY A 169 6.11 27.74 14.23
CA GLY A 169 5.95 28.40 15.52
C GLY A 169 4.56 28.26 16.13
N GLU A 170 3.85 27.15 15.82
CA GLU A 170 2.54 26.78 16.36
C GLU A 170 2.62 25.77 17.52
#